data_AF-A0A7J7E4U2-F1
#
_entry.id   AF-A0A7J7E4U2-F1
#
_cell.length_a   1.000
_cell.length_b   1.000
_cell.length_c   1.000
_cell.angle_alpha   90.00
_cell.angle_beta   90.00
_cell.angle_gamma   90.00
#
_symmetry.space_group_name_H-M   'P 1'
#
loop_
_entity.id
_entity.type
_entity.pdbx_description
1 polymer ?
#
loop_
_entity_poly.entity_id
_entity_poly.type
_entity_poly.pdbx_seq_one_letter_code
_entity_poly.pdbx_strand_id
1 'polypeptide(L)'
;MIDAPKNNTQWFWEESGVGVSVHGQFRVATEKSLFAMPETAIGLFPDVGGGYFLPRLQGKLGYFLALTGFRLKGRDVYTAGIATHFVDSEKLGMLKEDLLALKSPSSENIADVLETYHTKSKIDQDKSFILEEHMDKINSWFSANTVEQIIENLQQDGSSFALEQLKVINKMSPTSLKITLRQLMEGSSKTLQEVLTMEYRLSQACMWTVKEVDTIGQRA
;
A
#
# COMPACT_ATOMS: atom_id res chain seq x y z
N MET A 1 -8.85 -14.92 8.40
CA MET A 1 -7.92 -15.65 7.52
C MET A 1 -8.72 -16.15 6.34
N ILE A 2 -8.48 -15.61 5.14
CA ILE A 2 -9.02 -16.18 3.91
C ILE A 2 -8.11 -17.38 3.59
N ASP A 3 -8.63 -18.60 3.74
CA ASP A 3 -7.91 -19.84 3.44
C ASP A 3 -7.95 -20.10 1.94
N ALA A 4 -6.79 -20.33 1.31
CA ALA A 4 -6.67 -20.73 -0.09
C ALA A 4 -5.34 -21.51 -0.31
N PRO A 5 -5.16 -22.23 -1.42
CA PRO A 5 -4.81 -23.65 -1.44
C PRO A 5 -3.30 -23.94 -1.38
N LYS A 6 -2.99 -25.20 -1.05
CA LYS A 6 -1.66 -25.83 -1.06
C LYS A 6 -0.99 -25.73 -2.44
N ASN A 7 -0.22 -24.67 -2.73
CA ASN A 7 0.88 -24.68 -3.73
C ASN A 7 1.58 -23.32 -3.79
N ASN A 8 2.77 -23.22 -3.19
CA ASN A 8 3.84 -22.23 -3.46
C ASN A 8 3.43 -20.80 -3.91
N THR A 9 2.31 -20.28 -3.42
CA THR A 9 1.67 -19.08 -3.93
C THR A 9 2.28 -17.84 -3.29
N GLN A 10 2.71 -16.91 -4.14
CA GLN A 10 3.03 -15.56 -3.75
C GLN A 10 1.74 -14.89 -3.23
N TRP A 11 1.81 -14.27 -2.05
CA TRP A 11 0.65 -13.59 -1.46
C TRP A 11 0.57 -12.17 -2.02
N PHE A 12 -0.34 -11.97 -2.97
CA PHE A 12 -0.59 -10.65 -3.54
C PHE A 12 -1.58 -9.89 -2.66
N TRP A 13 -1.09 -8.79 -2.09
CA TRP A 13 -1.92 -7.74 -1.51
C TRP A 13 -2.19 -6.70 -2.62
N GLU A 14 -3.06 -7.04 -3.56
CA GLU A 14 -3.59 -6.10 -4.56
C GLU A 14 -5.00 -5.65 -4.15
N GLU A 15 -5.29 -4.36 -4.33
CA GLU A 15 -6.58 -3.64 -4.15
C GLU A 15 -7.53 -4.28 -3.11
N SER A 16 -8.34 -5.25 -3.52
CA SER A 16 -9.32 -5.97 -2.68
C SER A 16 -8.69 -6.66 -1.46
N GLY A 17 -7.47 -7.21 -1.59
CA GLY A 17 -6.73 -7.81 -0.47
C GLY A 17 -6.30 -6.76 0.56
N VAL A 18 -5.87 -5.58 0.10
CA VAL A 18 -5.48 -4.46 0.97
C VAL A 18 -6.69 -3.94 1.74
N GLY A 19 -7.83 -3.74 1.07
CA GLY A 19 -9.05 -3.22 1.68
C GLY A 19 -9.59 -4.06 2.83
N VAL A 20 -9.44 -5.38 2.76
CA VAL A 20 -9.92 -6.30 3.81
C VAL A 20 -8.94 -6.39 4.99
N SER A 21 -7.66 -6.12 4.78
CA SER A 21 -6.65 -6.23 5.84
C SER A 21 -6.22 -4.95 6.50
N VAL A 22 -6.04 -3.87 5.73
CA VAL A 22 -5.24 -2.72 6.16
C VAL A 22 -5.90 -1.97 7.33
N HIS A 23 -7.23 -2.08 7.41
CA HIS A 23 -8.05 -1.53 8.49
C HIS A 23 -8.20 -2.47 9.69
N GLY A 24 -7.72 -3.72 9.58
CA GLY A 24 -7.70 -4.68 10.67
C GLY A 24 -6.64 -4.33 11.73
N GLN A 25 -6.90 -4.71 12.99
CA GLN A 25 -5.96 -4.47 14.09
C GLN A 25 -4.61 -5.15 13.83
N PHE A 26 -4.64 -6.39 13.32
CA PHE A 26 -3.45 -7.19 13.05
C PHE A 26 -3.34 -7.55 11.56
N ARG A 27 -2.16 -7.27 11.00
CA ARG A 27 -1.78 -7.51 9.60
C ARG A 27 -0.43 -8.23 9.59
N VAL A 28 -0.40 -9.48 9.14
CA VAL A 28 0.79 -10.32 9.13
C VAL A 28 1.31 -10.43 7.69
N ALA A 29 2.50 -9.91 7.46
CA ALA A 29 3.24 -10.11 6.21
C ALA A 29 4.18 -11.32 6.31
N THR A 30 4.55 -11.83 5.15
CA THR A 30 5.56 -12.89 4.96
C THR A 30 6.50 -12.48 3.83
N GLU A 31 7.61 -13.18 3.61
CA GLU A 31 8.56 -12.90 2.52
C GLU A 31 7.93 -12.99 1.12
N LYS A 32 6.78 -13.65 1.03
CA LYS A 32 5.96 -13.80 -0.18
C LYS A 32 4.93 -12.69 -0.37
N SER A 33 4.78 -11.80 0.61
CA SER A 33 3.85 -10.67 0.52
C SER A 33 4.33 -9.67 -0.52
N LEU A 34 3.44 -9.27 -1.43
CA LEU A 34 3.67 -8.18 -2.37
C LEU A 34 2.53 -7.16 -2.21
N PHE A 35 2.88 -5.93 -1.84
CA PHE A 35 1.94 -4.82 -1.73
C PHE A 35 2.16 -3.83 -2.88
N ALA A 36 1.07 -3.41 -3.51
CA ALA A 36 1.06 -2.33 -4.48
C ALA A 36 -0.34 -1.71 -4.58
N MET A 37 -0.39 -0.43 -4.94
CA MET A 37 -1.62 0.30 -5.31
C MET A 37 -1.48 0.77 -6.77
N PRO A 38 -1.71 -0.11 -7.78
CA PRO A 38 -1.48 0.19 -9.18
C PRO A 38 -2.67 0.89 -9.88
N GLU A 39 -3.66 1.39 -9.14
CA GLU A 39 -4.94 1.92 -9.66
C GLU A 39 -4.74 3.09 -10.64
N THR A 40 -3.72 3.91 -10.40
CA THR A 40 -3.38 5.04 -11.28
C THR A 40 -2.94 4.60 -12.68
N ALA A 41 -2.46 3.35 -12.83
CA ALA A 41 -2.07 2.77 -14.11
C ALA A 41 -3.26 2.29 -14.94
N ILE A 42 -4.42 2.04 -14.31
CA ILE A 42 -5.64 1.55 -14.98
C ILE A 42 -6.74 2.63 -15.07
N GLY A 43 -6.42 3.88 -14.72
CA GLY A 43 -7.38 4.98 -14.79
C GLY A 43 -8.30 5.11 -13.58
N LEU A 44 -7.95 4.48 -12.45
CA LEU A 44 -8.65 4.59 -11.17
C LEU A 44 -7.80 5.36 -10.15
N PHE A 45 -8.17 5.29 -8.87
CA PHE A 45 -7.49 5.91 -7.73
C PHE A 45 -7.38 4.87 -6.60
N PRO A 46 -6.41 5.01 -5.67
CA PRO A 46 -6.25 4.09 -4.55
C PRO A 46 -7.50 4.06 -3.68
N ASP A 47 -8.35 3.06 -3.87
CA ASP A 47 -9.65 2.96 -3.23
C ASP A 47 -9.58 2.12 -1.94
N VAL A 48 -10.71 1.56 -1.49
CA VAL A 48 -10.83 0.71 -0.30
C VAL A 48 -10.22 1.29 0.99
N GLY A 49 -10.29 2.61 1.15
CA GLY A 49 -9.73 3.36 2.26
C GLY A 49 -8.26 3.76 2.06
N GLY A 50 -7.73 3.68 0.84
CA GLY A 50 -6.41 4.20 0.45
C GLY A 50 -6.22 5.65 0.87
N GLY A 51 -7.26 6.48 0.71
CA GLY A 51 -7.26 7.87 1.17
C GLY A 51 -7.11 8.02 2.69
N TYR A 52 -7.37 6.97 3.48
CA TYR A 52 -7.27 6.99 4.93
C TYR A 52 -5.89 6.52 5.40
N PHE A 53 -5.44 5.34 4.98
CA PHE A 53 -4.22 4.74 5.55
C PHE A 53 -2.94 5.28 4.88
N LEU A 54 -2.94 5.55 3.56
CA LEU A 54 -1.73 6.00 2.85
C LEU A 54 -1.19 7.33 3.41
N PRO A 55 -2.02 8.37 3.66
CA PRO A 55 -1.53 9.62 4.24
C PRO A 55 -1.03 9.50 5.69
N ARG A 56 -1.34 8.38 6.36
CA ARG A 56 -0.94 8.10 7.75
C ARG A 56 0.35 7.26 7.84
N LEU A 57 0.89 6.83 6.70
CA LEU A 57 2.23 6.24 6.65
C LEU A 57 3.30 7.32 6.93
N GLN A 58 4.52 6.88 7.20
CA GLN A 58 5.62 7.79 7.52
C GLN A 58 5.86 8.85 6.42
N GLY A 59 5.88 10.12 6.83
CA GLY A 59 6.15 11.25 5.94
C GLY A 59 5.23 11.30 4.73
N LYS A 60 5.80 11.24 3.52
CA LYS A 60 5.08 11.20 2.23
C LYS A 60 5.17 9.84 1.54
N LEU A 61 5.53 8.78 2.26
CA LEU A 61 5.62 7.43 1.70
C LEU A 61 4.31 6.99 1.02
N GLY A 62 3.16 7.21 1.66
CA GLY A 62 1.89 6.81 1.06
C GLY A 62 1.52 7.58 -0.21
N TYR A 63 1.94 8.84 -0.34
CA TYR A 63 1.76 9.62 -1.57
C TYR A 63 2.62 9.06 -2.70
N PHE A 64 3.87 8.70 -2.39
CA PHE A 64 4.75 8.04 -3.33
C PHE A 64 4.16 6.70 -3.81
N LEU A 65 3.75 5.83 -2.87
CA LEU A 65 3.17 4.52 -3.20
C LEU A 65 1.89 4.65 -4.04
N ALA A 66 1.02 5.61 -3.70
CA ALA A 66 -0.24 5.88 -4.39
C ALA A 66 -0.06 6.36 -5.85
N LEU A 67 0.89 7.28 -6.08
CA LEU A 67 1.06 7.93 -7.38
C LEU A 67 1.94 7.14 -8.33
N THR A 68 2.87 6.33 -7.81
CA THR A 68 3.80 5.55 -8.62
C THR A 68 3.39 4.08 -8.77
N GLY A 69 2.54 3.56 -7.90
CA GLY A 69 2.23 2.13 -7.84
C GLY A 69 3.44 1.28 -7.44
N PHE A 70 4.42 1.87 -6.74
CA PHE A 70 5.64 1.18 -6.33
C PHE A 70 5.33 -0.05 -5.49
N ARG A 71 6.03 -1.15 -5.78
CA ARG A 71 5.78 -2.46 -5.19
C ARG A 71 6.69 -2.67 -3.98
N LEU A 72 6.10 -2.94 -2.83
CA LEU A 72 6.82 -3.36 -1.63
C LEU A 72 6.71 -4.87 -1.48
N LYS A 73 7.81 -5.53 -1.13
CA LYS A 73 7.86 -6.98 -1.00
C LYS A 73 8.37 -7.40 0.37
N GLY A 74 7.77 -8.44 0.93
CA GLY A 74 8.28 -9.08 2.13
C GLY A 74 8.32 -8.13 3.32
N ARG A 75 9.48 -8.06 3.97
CA ARG A 75 9.68 -7.24 5.18
C ARG A 75 9.55 -5.75 4.91
N ASP A 76 9.76 -5.29 3.67
CA ASP A 76 9.54 -3.89 3.29
C ASP A 76 8.07 -3.45 3.51
N VAL A 77 7.10 -4.37 3.43
CA VAL A 77 5.68 -4.10 3.74
C VAL A 77 5.45 -3.84 5.22
N TYR A 78 6.19 -4.55 6.08
CA TYR A 78 6.19 -4.30 7.52
C TYR A 78 6.88 -2.99 7.87
N THR A 79 8.08 -2.76 7.33
CA THR A 79 8.85 -1.53 7.63
C THR A 79 8.14 -0.27 7.12
N ALA A 80 7.40 -0.37 6.02
CA ALA A 80 6.55 0.73 5.53
C ALA A 80 5.34 1.04 6.42
N GLY A 81 5.02 0.20 7.42
CA GLY A 81 3.88 0.36 8.33
C GLY A 81 2.55 -0.17 7.79
N ILE A 82 2.56 -0.90 6.68
CA ILE A 82 1.35 -1.50 6.09
C ILE A 82 1.00 -2.81 6.81
N ALA A 83 2.01 -3.62 7.11
CA ALA A 83 1.87 -4.78 7.97
C ALA A 83 2.32 -4.46 9.40
N THR A 84 1.62 -5.02 10.39
CA THR A 84 1.98 -4.87 11.81
C THR A 84 3.04 -5.84 12.28
N HIS A 85 3.08 -7.02 11.64
CA HIS A 85 3.97 -8.10 12.03
C HIS A 85 4.49 -8.75 10.75
N PHE A 86 5.66 -9.34 10.85
CA PHE A 86 6.28 -10.11 9.77
C PHE A 86 6.66 -11.50 10.29
N VAL A 87 6.25 -12.55 9.59
CA VAL A 87 6.47 -13.95 9.97
C VAL A 87 6.98 -14.73 8.75
N ASP A 88 7.95 -15.61 8.94
CA ASP A 88 8.45 -16.49 7.88
C ASP A 88 7.30 -17.40 7.40
N SER A 89 7.09 -17.54 6.08
CA SER A 89 5.91 -18.26 5.57
C SER A 89 5.84 -19.73 6.01
N GLU A 90 6.98 -20.35 6.30
CA GLU A 90 7.07 -21.70 6.85
C GLU A 90 6.43 -21.84 8.25
N LYS A 91 6.44 -20.77 9.06
CA LYS A 91 5.90 -20.75 10.42
C LYS A 91 4.43 -20.35 10.47
N LEU A 92 3.83 -19.98 9.34
CA LEU A 92 2.44 -19.51 9.27
C LEU A 92 1.44 -20.59 9.69
N GLY A 93 1.73 -21.86 9.40
CA GLY A 93 0.91 -23.00 9.85
C GLY A 93 0.88 -23.10 11.38
N MET A 94 2.05 -23.04 12.02
CA MET A 94 2.16 -23.07 13.48
C MET A 94 1.50 -21.86 14.14
N LEU A 95 1.70 -20.66 13.58
CA LEU A 95 1.02 -19.45 14.05
C LEU A 95 -0.50 -19.59 14.02
N LYS A 96 -1.06 -20.16 12.94
CA LYS A 96 -2.51 -20.42 12.83
C LYS A 96 -2.98 -21.38 13.91
N GLU A 97 -2.25 -22.47 14.16
CA GLU A 97 -2.58 -23.44 15.20
C GLU A 97 -2.55 -22.81 16.60
N ASP A 98 -1.52 -22.03 16.91
CA ASP A 98 -1.38 -21.36 18.20
C ASP A 98 -2.51 -20.34 18.44
N LEU A 99 -2.88 -19.57 17.41
CA LEU A 99 -4.01 -18.63 17.49
C LEU A 99 -5.35 -19.36 17.71
N LEU A 100 -5.56 -20.51 17.06
CA LEU A 100 -6.78 -21.31 17.21
C LEU A 100 -6.85 -22.03 18.56
N ALA A 101 -5.70 -22.31 19.20
CA ALA A 101 -5.64 -22.96 20.50
C ALA A 101 -5.99 -22.01 21.67
N LEU A 102 -5.99 -20.69 21.44
CA LEU A 102 -6.36 -19.71 22.46
C LEU A 102 -7.84 -19.83 22.86
N LYS A 103 -8.10 -19.89 24.18
CA LYS A 103 -9.47 -19.93 24.73
C LYS A 103 -9.89 -18.53 25.17
N SER A 104 -10.90 -17.97 24.50
CA SER A 104 -11.43 -16.62 24.77
C SER A 104 -10.33 -15.55 24.85
N PRO A 105 -9.48 -15.40 23.81
CA PRO A 105 -8.36 -14.47 23.86
C PRO A 105 -8.79 -13.01 23.89
N SER A 106 -8.06 -12.21 24.65
CA SER A 106 -8.04 -10.75 24.51
C SER A 106 -7.18 -10.33 23.31
N SER A 107 -7.29 -9.06 22.88
CA SER A 107 -6.43 -8.51 21.82
C SER A 107 -4.96 -8.56 22.21
N GLU A 108 -4.65 -8.40 23.50
CA GLU A 108 -3.30 -8.49 24.04
C GLU A 108 -2.74 -9.90 23.90
N ASN A 109 -3.53 -10.94 24.19
CA ASN A 109 -3.07 -12.33 24.01
C ASN A 109 -2.76 -12.66 22.55
N ILE A 110 -3.55 -12.12 21.61
CA ILE A 110 -3.29 -12.28 20.18
C ILE A 110 -2.01 -11.54 19.79
N ALA A 111 -1.81 -10.32 20.28
CA ALA A 111 -0.61 -9.52 20.04
C ALA A 111 0.65 -10.25 20.53
N ASP A 112 0.63 -10.84 21.73
CA ASP A 112 1.77 -11.56 22.31
C ASP A 112 2.19 -12.77 21.46
N VAL A 113 1.21 -13.53 20.95
CA VAL A 113 1.48 -14.65 20.03
C VAL A 113 2.11 -14.12 18.74
N LEU A 114 1.54 -13.08 18.13
CA LEU A 114 2.06 -12.51 16.89
C LEU A 114 3.49 -11.96 17.07
N GLU A 115 3.74 -11.27 18.17
CA GLU A 115 5.05 -10.70 18.50
C GLU A 115 6.11 -11.80 18.71
N THR A 116 5.73 -12.91 19.35
CA THR A 116 6.61 -14.07 19.52
C THR A 116 7.07 -14.64 18.18
N TYR A 117 6.18 -14.75 17.20
CA TYR A 117 6.54 -15.21 15.85
C TYR A 117 7.31 -14.15 15.07
N HIS A 118 6.98 -12.88 15.27
CA HIS A 118 7.64 -11.75 14.63
C HIS A 118 9.12 -11.65 15.02
N THR A 119 9.41 -11.65 16.32
CA THR A 119 10.79 -11.59 16.85
C THR A 119 11.62 -12.82 16.43
N LYS A 120 10.98 -13.98 16.21
CA LYS A 120 11.64 -15.21 15.74
C LYS A 120 11.82 -15.30 14.23
N SER A 121 11.30 -14.34 13.46
CA SER A 121 11.42 -14.32 12.00
C SER A 121 12.82 -13.87 11.61
N LYS A 122 13.50 -14.66 10.78
CA LYS A 122 14.89 -14.41 10.38
C LYS A 122 15.03 -13.84 8.97
N ILE A 123 14.02 -14.00 8.12
CA ILE A 123 14.11 -13.60 6.72
C ILE A 123 14.21 -12.08 6.63
N ASP A 124 15.25 -11.58 5.97
CA ASP A 124 15.54 -10.16 5.77
C ASP A 124 15.59 -9.32 7.06
N GLN A 125 15.85 -9.92 8.22
CA GLN A 125 15.80 -9.22 9.52
C GLN A 125 16.74 -8.01 9.60
N ASP A 126 17.95 -8.13 9.06
CA ASP A 126 18.96 -7.06 9.05
C ASP A 126 18.95 -6.22 7.76
N LYS A 127 17.99 -6.48 6.86
CA LYS A 127 17.88 -5.77 5.58
C LYS A 127 17.30 -4.38 5.84
N SER A 128 17.99 -3.34 5.37
CA SER A 128 17.45 -1.98 5.38
C SER A 128 16.21 -1.87 4.48
N PHE A 129 15.31 -0.97 4.84
CA PHE A 129 14.14 -0.67 4.02
C PHE A 129 14.56 -0.20 2.63
N ILE A 130 13.93 -0.74 1.58
CA ILE A 130 14.30 -0.45 0.18
C ILE A 130 14.22 1.03 -0.20
N LEU A 131 13.41 1.84 0.52
CA LEU A 131 13.27 3.27 0.29
C LEU A 131 13.98 4.13 1.34
N GLU A 132 14.71 3.53 2.29
CA GLU A 132 15.32 4.26 3.43
C GLU A 132 16.16 5.45 2.96
N GLU A 133 17.09 5.21 2.02
CA GLU A 133 17.98 6.24 1.46
C GLU A 133 17.24 7.30 0.61
N HIS A 134 15.99 7.03 0.24
CA HIS A 134 15.16 7.91 -0.57
C HIS A 134 14.07 8.61 0.25
N MET A 135 13.90 8.29 1.53
CA MET A 135 12.79 8.82 2.34
C MET A 135 12.80 10.34 2.44
N ASP A 136 13.96 10.97 2.65
CA ASP A 136 14.07 12.44 2.71
C ASP A 136 13.69 13.09 1.37
N LYS A 137 14.11 12.47 0.27
CA LYS A 137 13.79 12.93 -1.08
C LYS A 137 12.32 12.72 -1.41
N ILE A 138 11.75 11.57 -1.06
CA ILE A 138 10.31 11.27 -1.19
C ILE A 138 9.49 12.32 -0.42
N ASN A 139 9.90 12.62 0.81
CA ASN A 139 9.24 13.64 1.63
C ASN A 139 9.28 15.02 0.96
N SER A 140 10.38 15.37 0.31
CA SER A 140 10.53 16.64 -0.42
C SER A 140 9.73 16.67 -1.73
N TRP A 141 9.82 15.64 -2.58
CA TRP A 141 9.16 15.66 -3.88
C TRP A 141 7.64 15.64 -3.75
N PHE A 142 7.13 14.81 -2.85
CA PHE A 142 5.70 14.56 -2.65
C PHE A 142 5.07 15.48 -1.59
N SER A 143 5.74 16.55 -1.16
CA SER A 143 5.14 17.59 -0.30
C SER A 143 4.31 18.62 -1.06
N ALA A 144 4.42 18.66 -2.39
CA ALA A 144 3.70 19.62 -3.22
C ALA A 144 2.20 19.34 -3.30
N ASN A 145 1.42 20.38 -3.62
CA ASN A 145 -0.05 20.31 -3.65
C ASN A 145 -0.61 19.98 -5.04
N THR A 146 0.24 19.94 -6.08
CA THR A 146 -0.15 19.60 -7.44
C THR A 146 0.78 18.55 -8.03
N VAL A 147 0.25 17.72 -8.93
CA VAL A 147 1.02 16.68 -9.62
C VAL A 147 2.12 17.31 -10.48
N GLU A 148 1.85 18.45 -11.10
CA GLU A 148 2.81 19.21 -11.91
C GLU A 148 4.02 19.64 -11.09
N GLN A 149 3.82 20.10 -9.85
CA GLN A 149 4.93 20.45 -8.95
C GLN A 149 5.71 19.21 -8.51
N ILE A 150 5.05 18.07 -8.27
CA ILE A 150 5.74 16.81 -7.95
C ILE A 150 6.63 16.38 -9.12
N ILE A 151 6.12 16.47 -10.35
CA ILE A 151 6.85 16.19 -11.59
C ILE A 151 8.06 17.12 -11.72
N GLU A 152 7.87 18.42 -11.48
CA GLU A 152 8.96 19.40 -11.49
C GLU A 152 10.03 19.10 -10.44
N ASN A 153 9.63 18.78 -9.20
CA ASN A 153 10.55 18.41 -8.13
C ASN A 153 11.40 17.18 -8.48
N LEU A 154 10.78 16.15 -9.05
CA LEU A 154 11.48 14.94 -9.52
C LEU A 154 12.46 15.26 -10.66
N GLN A 155 12.05 16.11 -11.60
CA GLN A 155 12.88 16.53 -12.73
C GLN A 155 14.08 17.37 -12.27
N GLN A 156 13.90 18.23 -11.26
CA GLN A 156 14.96 19.09 -10.70
C GLN A 156 15.99 18.31 -9.90
N ASP A 157 15.58 17.29 -9.13
CA ASP A 157 16.55 16.44 -8.39
C ASP A 157 17.45 15.65 -9.35
N GLY A 158 16.89 15.12 -10.43
CA GLY A 158 17.65 14.50 -11.52
C GLY A 158 18.42 13.22 -11.15
N SER A 159 18.29 12.69 -9.94
CA SER A 159 18.89 11.41 -9.58
C SER A 159 18.29 10.25 -10.39
N SER A 160 19.02 9.14 -10.50
CA SER A 160 18.55 7.94 -11.21
C SER A 160 17.18 7.50 -10.71
N PHE A 161 17.00 7.43 -9.38
CA PHE A 161 15.73 7.07 -8.76
C PHE A 161 14.62 8.07 -9.13
N ALA A 162 14.85 9.37 -9.01
CA ALA A 162 13.86 10.39 -9.35
C ALA A 162 13.39 10.28 -10.81
N LEU A 163 14.33 10.11 -11.75
CA LEU A 163 14.03 9.99 -13.18
C LEU A 163 13.32 8.67 -13.52
N GLU A 164 13.58 7.59 -12.78
CA GLU A 164 12.83 6.34 -12.91
C GLU A 164 11.39 6.51 -12.46
N GLN A 165 11.16 7.13 -11.29
CA GLN A 165 9.80 7.38 -10.79
C GLN A 165 9.04 8.35 -11.69
N LEU A 166 9.73 9.35 -12.26
CA LEU A 166 9.16 10.26 -13.23
C LEU A 166 8.69 9.54 -14.51
N LYS A 167 9.49 8.60 -15.04
CA LYS A 167 9.09 7.76 -16.18
C LYS A 167 7.86 6.92 -15.88
N VAL A 168 7.69 6.49 -14.63
CA VAL A 168 6.54 5.73 -14.16
C VAL A 168 5.30 6.63 -14.10
N ILE A 169 5.39 7.78 -13.42
CA ILE A 169 4.28 8.75 -13.29
C ILE A 169 3.78 9.22 -14.67
N ASN A 170 4.69 9.47 -15.62
CA ASN A 170 4.32 9.91 -16.97
C ASN A 170 3.55 8.87 -17.80
N LYS A 171 3.48 7.61 -17.35
CA LYS A 171 2.68 6.56 -17.99
C LYS A 171 1.31 6.36 -17.33
N MET A 172 1.05 7.02 -16.21
CA MET A 172 -0.21 6.91 -15.49
C MET A 172 -1.26 7.85 -16.08
N SER A 173 -2.54 7.60 -15.76
CA SER A 173 -3.63 8.50 -16.16
C SER A 173 -3.47 9.87 -15.47
N PRO A 174 -3.37 10.99 -16.22
CA PRO A 174 -3.24 12.33 -15.62
C PRO A 174 -4.41 12.69 -14.70
N THR A 175 -5.62 12.27 -15.06
CA THR A 175 -6.83 12.45 -14.24
C THR A 175 -6.72 11.66 -12.94
N SER A 176 -6.30 10.40 -13.02
CA SER A 176 -6.10 9.54 -11.85
C SER A 176 -5.06 10.08 -10.89
N LEU A 177 -3.93 10.59 -11.39
CA LEU A 177 -2.89 11.19 -10.55
C LEU A 177 -3.43 12.38 -9.75
N LYS A 178 -4.21 13.25 -10.41
CA LYS A 178 -4.80 14.44 -9.76
C LYS A 178 -5.88 14.07 -8.74
N ILE A 179 -6.75 13.13 -9.09
CA ILE A 179 -7.76 12.60 -8.16
C ILE A 179 -7.07 11.99 -6.94
N THR A 180 -6.08 11.14 -7.16
CA THR A 180 -5.31 10.45 -6.12
C THR A 180 -4.66 11.44 -5.17
N LEU A 181 -3.89 12.42 -5.69
CA LEU A 181 -3.23 13.41 -4.84
C LEU A 181 -4.25 14.17 -3.97
N ARG A 182 -5.35 14.62 -4.57
CA ARG A 182 -6.41 15.33 -3.85
C ARG A 182 -7.10 14.44 -2.80
N GLN A 183 -7.41 13.20 -3.14
CA GLN A 183 -8.02 12.22 -2.24
C GLN A 183 -7.13 11.98 -1.01
N LEU A 184 -5.82 11.82 -1.19
CA LEU A 184 -4.89 11.62 -0.08
C LEU A 184 -4.76 12.88 0.80
N MET A 185 -4.71 14.07 0.18
CA MET A 185 -4.70 15.33 0.93
C MET A 185 -5.97 15.49 1.79
N GLU A 186 -7.15 15.30 1.20
CA GLU A 186 -8.42 15.41 1.92
C GLU A 186 -8.61 14.27 2.95
N GLY A 187 -8.16 13.06 2.64
CA GLY A 187 -8.30 11.89 3.50
C GLY A 187 -7.39 11.89 4.74
N SER A 188 -6.30 12.67 4.70
CA SER A 188 -5.40 12.86 5.85
C SER A 188 -6.10 13.42 7.09
N SER A 189 -7.15 14.23 6.90
CA SER A 189 -7.91 14.86 7.99
C SER A 189 -9.32 14.29 8.18
N LYS A 190 -9.62 13.14 7.56
CA LYS A 190 -10.96 12.49 7.61
C LYS A 190 -10.91 11.18 8.38
N THR A 191 -12.07 10.79 8.92
CA THR A 191 -12.32 9.44 9.42
C THR A 191 -12.41 8.43 8.28
N LEU A 192 -12.26 7.13 8.59
CA LEU A 192 -12.39 6.08 7.58
C LEU A 192 -13.75 6.11 6.88
N GLN A 193 -14.85 6.33 7.61
CA GLN A 193 -16.19 6.39 7.03
C GLN A 193 -16.35 7.56 6.05
N GLU A 194 -15.79 8.72 6.37
CA GLU A 194 -15.79 9.88 5.48
C GLU A 194 -14.94 9.66 4.24
N VAL A 195 -13.80 8.98 4.38
CA VAL A 195 -12.95 8.57 3.24
C VAL A 195 -13.70 7.60 2.34
N LEU A 196 -14.31 6.55 2.88
CA LEU A 196 -15.10 5.60 2.07
C LEU A 196 -16.28 6.28 1.36
N THR A 197 -16.91 7.28 1.99
CA THR A 197 -17.96 8.08 1.35
C THR A 197 -17.42 8.93 0.19
N MET A 198 -16.23 9.52 0.36
CA MET A 198 -15.54 10.25 -0.70
C MET A 198 -15.16 9.31 -1.85
N GLU A 199 -14.56 8.16 -1.55
CA GLU A 199 -14.16 7.15 -2.54
C GLU A 199 -15.35 6.59 -3.30
N TYR A 200 -16.50 6.38 -2.64
CA TYR A 200 -17.73 6.00 -3.33
C TYR A 200 -18.15 7.04 -4.39
N ARG A 201 -18.08 8.34 -4.08
CA ARG A 201 -18.40 9.39 -5.06
C ARG A 201 -17.39 9.43 -6.21
N LEU A 202 -16.10 9.27 -5.89
CA LEU A 202 -15.03 9.22 -6.89
C LEU A 202 -15.20 8.01 -7.81
N SER A 203 -15.55 6.84 -7.29
CA SER A 203 -15.75 5.62 -8.10
C SER A 203 -16.90 5.79 -9.09
N GLN A 204 -18.03 6.37 -8.66
CA GLN A 204 -19.16 6.65 -9.57
C GLN A 204 -18.76 7.63 -10.67
N ALA A 205 -17.97 8.66 -10.34
CA ALA A 205 -17.47 9.62 -11.33
C ALA A 205 -16.50 8.96 -12.32
N CYS A 206 -15.57 8.12 -11.85
CA CYS A 206 -14.68 7.34 -12.71
C CYS A 206 -15.47 6.45 -13.68
N MET A 207 -16.52 5.76 -13.21
CA MET A 207 -17.35 4.93 -14.09
C MET A 207 -18.13 5.74 -15.15
N TRP A 208 -18.46 7.00 -14.84
CA TRP A 208 -19.09 7.90 -15.80
C TRP A 208 -18.10 8.39 -16.87
N THR A 209 -16.89 8.78 -16.45
CA THR A 209 -15.86 9.34 -17.35
C THR A 209 -15.13 8.27 -18.17
N VAL A 210 -15.03 7.02 -17.68
CA VAL A 210 -14.41 5.89 -18.40
C VAL A 210 -15.20 5.47 -19.66
N LYS A 211 -16.43 5.96 -19.87
CA LYS A 211 -17.10 5.84 -21.18
C LYS A 211 -16.39 6.58 -22.32
N GLU A 212 -15.45 7.50 -22.04
CA GLU A 212 -14.72 8.26 -23.07
C GLU A 212 -13.26 7.83 -23.27
N VAL A 213 -12.68 6.97 -22.41
CA VAL A 213 -11.25 6.60 -22.51
C VAL A 213 -11.04 5.10 -22.29
N ASP A 214 -10.92 4.36 -23.40
CA ASP A 214 -10.62 2.92 -23.51
C ASP A 214 -9.26 2.54 -22.87
N THR A 215 -9.20 2.47 -21.54
CA THR A 215 -7.98 2.02 -20.83
C THR A 215 -8.10 0.58 -20.32
N ILE A 216 -9.31 0.16 -19.96
CA ILE A 216 -9.57 -1.18 -19.38
C ILE A 216 -9.53 -2.28 -20.46
N GLY A 217 -9.75 -1.94 -21.74
CA GLY A 217 -9.80 -2.90 -22.86
C GLY A 217 -8.47 -3.22 -23.54
N GLN A 218 -7.35 -2.55 -23.21
CA GLN A 218 -6.08 -2.69 -23.95
C GLN A 218 -5.10 -3.72 -23.37
N ARG A 219 -5.48 -4.48 -22.32
CA ARG A 219 -4.60 -5.48 -21.67
C ARG A 219 -5.27 -6.83 -21.37
N ALA A 220 -6.29 -7.21 -22.14
CA ALA A 220 -6.80 -8.58 -22.17
C ALA A 220 -6.20 -9.35 -23.34
#